data_AF-K1U430-F1
#
_entry.id   AF-K1U430-F1
#
_cell.length_a   1.000
_cell.length_b   1.000
_cell.length_c   1.000
_cell.angle_alpha   90.00
_cell.angle_beta   90.00
_cell.angle_gamma   90.00
#
_symmetry.space_group_name_H-M   'P 1'
#
loop_
_entity.id
_entity.type
_entity.pdbx_description
1 polymer ?
#
loop_
_entity_poly.entity_id
_entity_poly.type
_entity_poly.pdbx_seq_one_letter_code
_entity_poly.pdbx_strand_id
1 'polypeptide(L)'
;ESGSGFSIKEMKVYKYKAGDRKVTHSIPNLPDSYVVSNGKGTYLANSMYNEKAKLPVYKTDDVKSPIASNDWWQSMLINKFGNLMSTLPMKMKYSTKGLGILTATSGWLPDMGSTDVNVSVNSETETDFYILPENLDTATACDKVSEYGDYSVTAQLADDNHVAMTSTFVKGSPYIYTEYGDTKSVYISSSAITSIFDGNGNEILAKNLDSMKADHIGLEITDSDNKR
;
A
#
# COMPACT_ATOMS: atom_id res chain seq x y z
N GLU A 1 15.04 -4.96 7.23
CA GLU A 1 13.95 -4.60 8.16
C GLU A 1 14.37 -3.37 8.95
N SER A 2 13.79 -2.21 8.66
CA SER A 2 13.95 -1.01 9.49
C SER A 2 12.71 -0.91 10.37
N GLY A 3 12.69 -1.68 11.47
CA GLY A 3 11.66 -1.54 12.48
C GLY A 3 11.67 -0.11 13.00
N SER A 4 10.49 0.50 13.10
CA SER A 4 10.24 1.79 13.76
C SER A 4 10.57 1.66 15.25
N GLY A 5 11.87 1.60 15.56
CA GLY A 5 12.36 1.48 16.92
C GLY A 5 12.27 2.83 17.62
N PHE A 6 11.62 2.86 18.78
CA PHE A 6 11.75 3.98 19.69
C PHE A 6 13.20 4.04 20.15
N SER A 7 13.90 5.14 19.83
CA SER A 7 15.27 5.36 20.30
C SER A 7 15.22 6.26 21.53
N ILE A 8 15.39 5.66 22.70
CA ILE A 8 15.57 6.40 23.95
C ILE A 8 17.01 6.92 23.96
N LYS A 9 17.20 8.22 23.71
CA LYS A 9 18.54 8.85 23.74
C LYS A 9 19.12 8.88 25.16
N GLU A 10 18.28 9.04 26.17
CA GLU A 10 18.71 9.05 27.57
C GLU A 10 17.54 8.66 28.49
N MET A 11 17.78 7.73 29.41
CA MET A 11 16.85 7.39 30.50
C MET A 11 17.58 7.64 31.82
N LYS A 12 17.13 8.65 32.58
CA LYS A 12 17.65 8.91 33.93
C LYS A 12 16.65 8.39 34.95
N VAL A 13 17.01 7.27 35.58
CA VAL A 13 16.25 6.70 36.71
C VAL A 13 16.79 7.31 37.99
N TYR A 14 16.02 8.18 38.61
CA TYR A 14 16.36 8.74 39.92
C TYR A 14 15.80 7.85 41.03
N LYS A 15 16.54 7.75 42.14
CA LYS A 15 16.00 7.14 43.36
C LYS A 15 14.79 7.95 43.81
N TYR A 16 13.71 7.24 44.16
CA TYR A 16 12.53 7.83 44.78
C TYR A 16 12.92 8.72 45.97
N LYS A 17 12.41 9.96 46.00
CA LYS A 17 12.55 10.84 47.17
C LYS A 17 11.29 10.77 48.01
N ALA A 18 11.46 10.74 49.33
CA ALA A 18 10.34 10.78 50.26
C ALA A 18 9.55 12.09 50.05
N GLY A 19 8.28 11.98 49.66
CA GLY A 19 7.42 13.12 49.29
C GLY A 19 6.99 13.12 47.82
N ASP A 20 7.66 12.35 46.95
CA ASP A 20 7.25 12.23 45.55
C ASP A 20 5.92 11.46 45.42
N ARG A 21 5.07 11.89 44.49
CA ARG A 21 3.80 11.21 44.20
C ARG A 21 4.08 9.80 43.69
N LYS A 22 3.74 8.78 44.49
CA LYS A 22 3.71 7.40 44.02
C LYS A 22 2.53 7.23 43.07
N VAL A 23 2.80 7.19 41.78
CA VAL A 23 1.79 6.80 40.79
C VAL A 23 1.78 5.28 40.76
N THR A 24 0.73 4.68 41.33
CA THR A 24 0.50 3.24 41.20
C THR A 24 -0.20 3.01 39.88
N HIS A 25 0.49 2.36 38.94
CA HIS A 25 -0.13 1.89 37.70
C HIS A 25 -0.60 0.46 37.92
N SER A 26 -1.88 0.18 37.63
CA SER A 26 -2.37 -1.18 37.53
C SER A 26 -1.94 -1.74 36.19
N ILE A 27 -1.07 -2.75 36.20
CA ILE A 27 -0.71 -3.50 35.00
C ILE A 27 -1.63 -4.72 34.96
N PRO A 28 -2.46 -4.90 33.92
CA PRO A 28 -3.30 -6.08 33.81
C PRO A 28 -2.43 -7.33 33.65
N ASN A 29 -2.91 -8.46 34.17
CA ASN A 29 -2.27 -9.75 33.92
C ASN A 29 -2.26 -10.04 32.42
N LEU A 30 -1.22 -10.74 31.98
CA LEU A 30 -1.17 -11.25 30.62
C LEU A 30 -2.30 -12.27 30.40
N PRO A 31 -2.86 -12.35 29.19
CA PRO A 31 -3.91 -13.30 28.87
C PRO A 31 -3.41 -14.75 29.02
N ASP A 32 -4.17 -15.57 29.74
CA ASP A 32 -3.87 -17.00 29.90
C ASP A 32 -4.21 -17.81 28.64
N SER A 33 -3.35 -18.76 28.30
CA SER A 33 -3.65 -19.77 27.27
C SER A 33 -4.62 -20.82 27.79
N TYR A 34 -5.49 -21.34 26.93
CA TYR A 34 -6.45 -22.39 27.28
C TYR A 34 -6.62 -23.41 26.16
N VAL A 35 -7.03 -24.63 26.52
CA VAL A 35 -7.31 -25.72 25.57
C VAL A 35 -8.79 -25.74 25.24
N VAL A 36 -9.12 -25.73 23.95
CA VAL A 36 -10.48 -25.85 23.44
C VAL A 36 -10.69 -27.23 22.85
N SER A 37 -11.81 -27.88 23.20
CA SER A 37 -12.21 -29.16 22.62
C SER A 37 -13.11 -28.94 21.40
N ASN A 38 -12.85 -29.69 20.33
CA ASN A 38 -13.69 -29.72 19.14
C ASN A 38 -13.88 -31.19 18.69
N GLY A 39 -15.04 -31.76 19.03
CA GLY A 39 -15.30 -33.19 18.87
C GLY A 39 -14.33 -34.02 19.72
N LYS A 40 -13.58 -34.92 19.07
CA LYS A 40 -12.53 -35.74 19.71
C LYS A 40 -11.14 -35.09 19.73
N GLY A 41 -10.98 -33.91 19.12
CA GLY A 41 -9.72 -33.18 19.05
C GLY A 41 -9.67 -31.99 19.98
N THR A 42 -8.49 -31.42 20.15
CA THR A 42 -8.27 -30.21 20.95
C THR A 42 -7.29 -29.26 20.26
N TYR A 43 -7.42 -27.96 20.51
CA TYR A 43 -6.44 -26.96 20.10
C TYR A 43 -6.11 -25.98 21.22
N LEU A 44 -4.90 -25.41 21.18
CA LEU A 44 -4.46 -24.39 22.12
C LEU A 44 -4.88 -23.01 21.61
N ALA A 45 -5.61 -22.26 22.43
CA ALA A 45 -6.02 -20.90 22.17
C ALA A 45 -5.27 -19.92 23.08
N ASN A 46 -5.15 -18.68 22.62
CA ASN A 46 -4.62 -17.55 23.39
C ASN A 46 -3.18 -17.69 23.91
N SER A 47 -2.39 -18.62 23.35
CA SER A 47 -0.96 -18.71 23.66
C SER A 47 -0.22 -17.50 23.13
N MET A 48 0.48 -16.78 24.00
CA MET A 48 1.33 -15.64 23.63
C MET A 48 2.80 -16.01 23.40
N TYR A 49 3.20 -17.23 23.75
CA TYR A 49 4.58 -17.71 23.64
C TYR A 49 4.88 -18.41 22.31
N ASN A 50 3.84 -18.69 21.52
CA ASN A 50 3.99 -19.26 20.19
C ASN A 50 4.18 -18.16 19.16
N GLU A 51 4.90 -18.47 18.07
CA GLU A 51 5.03 -17.59 16.92
C GLU A 51 3.65 -17.24 16.35
N LYS A 52 3.47 -15.97 15.98
CA LYS A 52 2.22 -15.43 15.43
C LYS A 52 2.50 -14.71 14.13
N ALA A 53 1.50 -14.69 13.26
CA ALA A 53 1.51 -13.83 12.10
C ALA A 53 1.65 -12.35 12.52
N LYS A 54 2.26 -11.54 11.66
CA LYS A 54 2.29 -10.07 11.84
C LYS A 54 0.86 -9.55 11.93
N LEU A 55 0.65 -8.59 12.84
CA LEU A 55 -0.68 -8.02 13.04
C LEU A 55 -1.10 -7.18 11.82
N PRO A 56 -2.37 -7.30 11.39
CA PRO A 56 -2.92 -6.49 10.32
C PRO A 56 -3.28 -5.09 10.87
N VAL A 57 -2.30 -4.20 10.94
CA VAL A 57 -2.43 -2.87 11.57
C VAL A 57 -2.92 -1.79 10.59
N TYR A 58 -2.71 -1.99 9.29
CA TYR A 58 -3.03 -1.02 8.24
C TYR A 58 -4.39 -1.33 7.61
N LYS A 59 -5.44 -1.15 8.40
CA LYS A 59 -6.83 -1.37 7.99
C LYS A 59 -7.76 -0.36 8.66
N THR A 60 -8.91 -0.11 8.06
CA THR A 60 -9.97 0.64 8.75
C THR A 60 -10.65 -0.23 9.81
N ASP A 61 -11.53 0.39 10.59
CA ASP A 61 -12.35 -0.33 11.54
C ASP A 61 -13.38 -1.23 10.84
N ASP A 62 -13.75 -0.98 9.59
CA ASP A 62 -14.73 -1.76 8.86
C ASP A 62 -14.23 -3.18 8.55
N VAL A 63 -12.92 -3.35 8.41
CA VAL A 63 -12.30 -4.67 8.25
C VAL A 63 -12.23 -5.40 9.60
N LYS A 64 -13.16 -6.32 9.83
CA LYS A 64 -13.23 -7.14 11.06
C LYS A 64 -12.60 -8.52 10.89
N SER A 65 -12.18 -9.12 12.00
CA SER A 65 -11.71 -10.50 12.05
C SER A 65 -12.88 -11.50 11.93
N PRO A 66 -12.67 -12.70 11.35
CA PRO A 66 -11.42 -13.19 10.77
C PRO A 66 -11.09 -12.48 9.45
N ILE A 67 -9.81 -12.16 9.25
CA ILE A 67 -9.34 -11.52 8.02
C ILE A 67 -8.87 -12.62 7.06
N ALA A 68 -9.17 -12.46 5.77
CA ALA A 68 -8.61 -13.32 4.72
C ALA A 68 -7.07 -13.43 4.84
N SER A 69 -6.47 -14.46 4.27
CA SER A 69 -5.02 -14.69 4.29
C SER A 69 -4.51 -15.19 2.92
N ASN A 70 -3.21 -15.04 2.65
CA ASN A 70 -2.52 -15.50 1.45
C ASN A 70 -3.01 -14.87 0.13
N ASP A 71 -3.50 -13.64 0.19
CA ASP A 71 -4.01 -12.92 -0.97
C ASP A 71 -3.01 -11.91 -1.55
N TRP A 72 -3.22 -11.49 -2.79
CA TRP A 72 -2.29 -10.64 -3.56
C TRP A 72 -2.13 -9.22 -2.98
N TRP A 73 -3.08 -8.76 -2.17
CA TRP A 73 -3.15 -7.41 -1.62
C TRP A 73 -2.70 -7.30 -0.15
N GLN A 74 -2.38 -8.42 0.51
CA GLN A 74 -2.22 -8.47 1.97
C GLN A 74 -1.03 -7.73 2.53
N SER A 75 -0.04 -7.42 1.70
CA SER A 75 1.08 -6.59 2.11
C SER A 75 0.61 -5.22 2.63
N MET A 76 -0.52 -4.70 2.13
CA MET A 76 -1.17 -3.47 2.62
C MET A 76 -1.72 -3.57 4.05
N LEU A 77 -1.92 -4.77 4.60
CA LEU A 77 -2.34 -4.92 6.00
C LEU A 77 -1.14 -4.86 6.97
N ILE A 78 0.06 -5.15 6.47
CA ILE A 78 1.25 -5.45 7.27
C ILE A 78 2.27 -4.30 7.19
N ASN A 79 2.43 -3.70 6.01
CA ASN A 79 3.42 -2.66 5.74
C ASN A 79 2.75 -1.29 5.69
N LYS A 80 3.49 -0.23 6.06
CA LYS A 80 3.02 1.17 5.97
C LYS A 80 2.58 1.57 4.56
N PHE A 81 3.27 1.01 3.58
CA PHE A 81 2.85 0.98 2.18
C PHE A 81 2.95 -0.47 1.73
N GLY A 82 1.88 -0.99 1.15
CA GLY A 82 1.87 -2.29 0.51
C GLY A 82 2.97 -2.44 -0.55
N ASN A 83 3.35 -3.68 -0.79
CA ASN A 83 4.23 -4.01 -1.89
C ASN A 83 3.51 -3.81 -3.23
N LEU A 84 4.27 -3.80 -4.32
CA LEU A 84 3.71 -3.78 -5.67
C LEU A 84 2.74 -4.94 -5.87
N MET A 85 1.48 -4.60 -6.12
CA MET A 85 0.39 -5.53 -6.41
C MET A 85 0.29 -5.73 -7.90
N SER A 86 0.01 -6.96 -8.34
CA SER A 86 -0.27 -7.28 -9.74
C SER A 86 -1.74 -7.67 -9.88
N THR A 87 -2.54 -6.77 -10.46
CA THR A 87 -3.95 -7.05 -10.75
C THR A 87 -4.18 -7.54 -12.16
N LEU A 88 -3.26 -7.21 -13.08
CA LEU A 88 -3.34 -7.42 -14.53
C LEU A 88 -4.59 -6.76 -15.16
N PRO A 89 -4.42 -5.93 -16.20
CA PRO A 89 -3.17 -5.65 -16.93
C PRO A 89 -2.22 -4.66 -16.21
N MET A 90 -2.58 -4.18 -15.02
CA MET A 90 -1.78 -3.19 -14.29
C MET A 90 -1.07 -3.79 -13.06
N LYS A 91 0.07 -3.21 -12.71
CA LYS A 91 0.67 -3.34 -11.38
C LYS A 91 0.63 -1.98 -10.68
N MET A 92 0.37 -1.98 -9.37
CA MET A 92 0.13 -0.75 -8.62
C MET A 92 0.67 -0.81 -7.21
N LYS A 93 1.07 0.34 -6.67
CA LYS A 93 1.46 0.49 -5.26
C LYS A 93 1.19 1.90 -4.77
N TYR A 94 0.83 2.02 -3.51
CA TYR A 94 0.90 3.29 -2.82
C TYR A 94 2.33 3.62 -2.39
N SER A 95 2.61 4.92 -2.28
CA SER A 95 3.86 5.45 -1.74
C SER A 95 3.66 6.89 -1.32
N THR A 96 4.72 7.52 -0.80
CA THR A 96 4.73 8.97 -0.56
C THR A 96 4.60 9.81 -1.83
N LYS A 97 4.78 9.22 -3.03
CA LYS A 97 4.54 9.88 -4.32
C LYS A 97 3.08 9.73 -4.79
N GLY A 98 2.20 9.13 -4.01
CA GLY A 98 0.82 8.81 -4.39
C GLY A 98 0.66 7.37 -4.87
N LEU A 99 -0.39 7.13 -5.65
CA LEU A 99 -0.68 5.85 -6.31
C LEU A 99 0.19 5.72 -7.56
N GLY A 100 1.21 4.87 -7.51
CA GLY A 100 2.00 4.50 -8.67
C GLY A 100 1.31 3.41 -9.48
N ILE A 101 1.20 3.61 -10.79
CA ILE A 101 0.59 2.69 -11.74
C ILE A 101 1.62 2.37 -12.82
N LEU A 102 1.71 1.09 -13.19
CA LEU A 102 2.47 0.65 -14.35
C LEU A 102 1.74 -0.46 -15.09
N THR A 103 2.04 -0.57 -16.37
CA THR A 103 1.44 -1.55 -17.28
C THR A 103 2.26 -2.83 -17.28
N ALA A 104 1.61 -3.98 -17.09
CA ALA A 104 2.28 -5.26 -17.22
C ALA A 104 2.56 -5.57 -18.71
N THR A 105 3.79 -5.94 -19.04
CA THR A 105 4.19 -6.37 -20.39
C THR A 105 4.32 -7.89 -20.46
N SER A 106 4.79 -8.41 -21.60
CA SER A 106 5.11 -9.83 -21.76
C SER A 106 6.28 -10.30 -20.88
N GLY A 107 7.03 -9.37 -20.27
CA GLY A 107 8.27 -9.66 -19.57
C GLY A 107 9.41 -10.03 -20.52
N TRP A 108 10.60 -10.21 -19.94
CA TRP A 108 11.82 -10.57 -20.66
C TRP A 108 12.66 -11.55 -19.83
N LEU A 109 13.53 -12.31 -20.50
CA LEU A 109 14.54 -13.09 -19.82
C LEU A 109 15.74 -12.19 -19.50
N PRO A 110 16.38 -12.32 -18.33
CA PRO A 110 17.66 -11.68 -18.08
C PRO A 110 18.73 -12.21 -19.05
N ASP A 111 19.81 -11.46 -19.22
CA ASP A 111 21.01 -11.97 -19.88
C ASP A 111 21.55 -13.17 -19.08
N MET A 112 21.69 -14.32 -19.75
CA MET A 112 22.10 -15.58 -19.12
C MET A 112 23.55 -15.91 -19.49
N GLY A 113 24.38 -16.17 -18.49
CA GLY A 113 25.68 -16.80 -18.64
C GLY A 113 25.58 -18.31 -18.82
N SER A 114 26.64 -18.94 -19.34
CA SER A 114 26.69 -20.39 -19.63
C SER A 114 26.51 -21.30 -18.42
N THR A 115 26.62 -20.77 -17.20
CA THR A 115 26.50 -21.51 -15.93
C THR A 115 25.26 -21.13 -15.14
N ASP A 116 24.43 -20.23 -15.65
CA ASP A 116 23.28 -19.73 -14.93
C ASP A 116 22.14 -20.76 -14.99
N VAL A 117 21.77 -21.25 -13.80
CA VAL A 117 20.77 -22.33 -13.64
C VAL A 117 19.41 -21.83 -13.12
N ASN A 118 19.32 -20.55 -12.75
CA ASN A 118 18.10 -19.94 -12.21
C ASN A 118 17.53 -18.92 -13.20
N VAL A 119 16.67 -19.40 -14.09
CA VAL A 119 15.94 -18.54 -15.03
C VAL A 119 14.66 -18.05 -14.37
N SER A 120 14.48 -16.74 -14.29
CA SER A 120 13.20 -16.12 -13.94
C SER A 120 12.84 -15.11 -15.01
N VAL A 121 11.55 -15.06 -15.36
CA VAL A 121 11.04 -14.01 -16.25
C VAL A 121 11.01 -12.72 -15.45
N ASN A 122 11.73 -11.71 -15.94
CA ASN A 122 11.64 -10.36 -15.43
C ASN A 122 10.37 -9.70 -15.95
N SER A 123 9.85 -8.79 -15.14
CA SER A 123 8.75 -7.94 -15.55
C SER A 123 8.96 -6.54 -14.97
N GLU A 124 8.21 -5.61 -15.53
CA GLU A 124 8.26 -4.17 -15.32
C GLU A 124 8.22 -3.82 -13.84
N THR A 125 9.09 -2.87 -13.49
CA THR A 125 9.23 -2.32 -12.14
C THR A 125 9.21 -0.79 -12.14
N GLU A 126 9.41 -0.15 -13.29
CA GLU A 126 9.31 1.29 -13.45
C GLU A 126 7.84 1.71 -13.39
N THR A 127 7.58 2.82 -12.70
CA THR A 127 6.22 3.34 -12.58
C THR A 127 5.93 4.25 -13.76
N ASP A 128 4.96 3.87 -14.59
CA ASP A 128 4.53 4.67 -15.75
C ASP A 128 4.11 6.07 -15.31
N PHE A 129 3.25 6.18 -14.29
CA PHE A 129 2.85 7.46 -13.71
C PHE A 129 2.33 7.34 -12.28
N TYR A 130 2.32 8.47 -11.58
CA TYR A 130 1.76 8.61 -10.24
C TYR A 130 0.52 9.49 -10.28
N ILE A 131 -0.49 9.09 -9.51
CA ILE A 131 -1.62 9.94 -9.13
C ILE A 131 -1.42 10.38 -7.68
N LEU A 132 -1.21 11.68 -7.48
CA LEU A 132 -0.97 12.28 -6.17
C LEU A 132 -2.13 13.25 -5.82
N PRO A 133 -2.94 12.96 -4.79
CA PRO A 133 -3.91 13.92 -4.29
C PRO A 133 -3.20 15.11 -3.62
N GLU A 134 -3.78 16.31 -3.70
CA GLU A 134 -3.27 17.48 -2.98
C GLU A 134 -3.30 17.27 -1.46
N ASN A 135 -2.51 18.07 -0.73
CA ASN A 135 -2.50 18.15 0.74
C ASN A 135 -2.14 16.86 1.50
N LEU A 136 -1.64 15.82 0.83
CA LEU A 136 -1.13 14.62 1.51
C LEU A 136 0.15 14.91 2.31
N ASP A 137 0.11 14.70 3.62
CA ASP A 137 1.32 14.72 4.46
C ASP A 137 2.14 13.44 4.28
N THR A 138 3.17 13.53 3.45
CA THR A 138 4.05 12.40 3.14
C THR A 138 4.84 11.83 4.33
N ALA A 139 4.97 12.57 5.44
CA ALA A 139 5.66 12.06 6.63
C ALA A 139 4.83 10.98 7.34
N THR A 140 3.52 11.19 7.40
CA THR A 140 2.57 10.33 8.12
C THR A 140 1.75 9.43 7.18
N ALA A 141 1.75 9.71 5.87
CA ALA A 141 1.04 8.95 4.85
C ALA A 141 1.25 7.43 4.92
N CYS A 142 0.18 6.66 4.77
CA CYS A 142 0.16 5.20 4.69
C CYS A 142 -1.02 4.72 3.83
N ASP A 143 -0.99 3.45 3.41
CA ASP A 143 -2.19 2.80 2.89
C ASP A 143 -2.94 2.02 3.97
N LYS A 144 -4.27 1.94 3.85
CA LYS A 144 -5.14 1.19 4.75
C LYS A 144 -6.20 0.44 3.97
N VAL A 145 -6.35 -0.86 4.20
CA VAL A 145 -7.43 -1.64 3.59
C VAL A 145 -8.76 -1.30 4.27
N SER A 146 -9.77 -0.92 3.50
CA SER A 146 -11.12 -0.59 4.00
C SER A 146 -12.14 -1.67 3.71
N GLU A 147 -12.01 -2.37 2.58
CA GLU A 147 -12.91 -3.46 2.18
C GLU A 147 -12.18 -4.42 1.23
N TYR A 148 -12.63 -5.67 1.15
CA TYR A 148 -12.16 -6.61 0.13
C TYR A 148 -13.27 -7.63 -0.21
N GLY A 149 -13.19 -8.18 -1.42
CA GLY A 149 -14.02 -9.28 -1.91
C GLY A 149 -13.15 -10.34 -2.58
N ASP A 150 -13.78 -11.28 -3.29
CA ASP A 150 -13.09 -12.44 -3.89
C ASP A 150 -11.96 -12.07 -4.86
N TYR A 151 -12.12 -10.96 -5.58
CA TYR A 151 -11.18 -10.51 -6.62
C TYR A 151 -10.87 -9.01 -6.55
N SER A 152 -11.28 -8.34 -5.47
CA SER A 152 -11.13 -6.89 -5.32
C SER A 152 -10.69 -6.49 -3.92
N VAL A 153 -9.98 -5.37 -3.84
CA VAL A 153 -9.64 -4.71 -2.57
C VAL A 153 -9.85 -3.21 -2.73
N THR A 154 -10.46 -2.62 -1.72
CA THR A 154 -10.57 -1.16 -1.60
C THR A 154 -9.61 -0.72 -0.51
N ALA A 155 -8.74 0.22 -0.85
CA ALA A 155 -7.73 0.75 0.05
C ALA A 155 -7.68 2.28 0.00
N GLN A 156 -7.30 2.87 1.12
CA GLN A 156 -7.22 4.31 1.33
C GLN A 156 -5.76 4.73 1.40
N LEU A 157 -5.38 5.77 0.67
CA LEU A 157 -4.18 6.56 0.94
C LEU A 157 -4.57 7.65 1.93
N ALA A 158 -4.01 7.57 3.14
CA ALA A 158 -4.38 8.45 4.24
C ALA A 158 -3.14 8.92 5.00
N ASP A 159 -3.23 10.09 5.60
CA ASP A 159 -2.27 10.60 6.58
C ASP A 159 -2.93 10.73 7.96
N ASP A 160 -2.25 11.35 8.93
CA ASP A 160 -2.79 11.53 10.28
C ASP A 160 -3.99 12.51 10.32
N ASN A 161 -4.17 13.34 9.29
CA ASN A 161 -5.20 14.37 9.25
C ASN A 161 -6.45 13.91 8.50
N HIS A 162 -6.31 13.12 7.43
CA HIS A 162 -7.43 12.75 6.57
C HIS A 162 -7.13 11.56 5.63
N VAL A 163 -8.18 11.09 4.95
CA VAL A 163 -8.08 10.19 3.80
C VAL A 163 -8.01 11.04 2.53
N ALA A 164 -6.91 10.94 1.79
CA ALA A 164 -6.66 11.75 0.61
C ALA A 164 -7.20 11.11 -0.69
N MET A 165 -7.23 9.78 -0.75
CA MET A 165 -7.72 9.00 -1.90
C MET A 165 -8.19 7.63 -1.44
N THR A 166 -9.32 7.15 -1.96
CA THR A 166 -9.78 5.77 -1.84
C THR A 166 -9.74 5.12 -3.21
N SER A 167 -9.07 3.98 -3.36
CA SER A 167 -9.00 3.25 -4.62
C SER A 167 -9.58 1.86 -4.51
N THR A 168 -10.34 1.46 -5.52
CA THR A 168 -10.79 0.08 -5.69
C THR A 168 -9.98 -0.58 -6.82
N PHE A 169 -9.30 -1.65 -6.45
CA PHE A 169 -8.49 -2.46 -7.33
C PHE A 169 -9.17 -3.80 -7.57
N VAL A 170 -9.32 -4.21 -8.84
CA VAL A 170 -9.98 -5.46 -9.21
C VAL A 170 -9.03 -6.28 -10.08
N LYS A 171 -8.75 -7.51 -9.68
CA LYS A 171 -7.91 -8.43 -10.44
C LYS A 171 -8.57 -8.76 -11.80
N GLY A 172 -7.83 -8.60 -12.88
CA GLY A 172 -8.30 -8.78 -14.26
C GLY A 172 -9.06 -7.58 -14.82
N SER A 173 -9.20 -6.48 -14.07
CA SER A 173 -9.85 -5.27 -14.56
C SER A 173 -8.84 -4.34 -15.22
N PRO A 174 -9.13 -3.80 -16.42
CA PRO A 174 -8.34 -2.72 -17.01
C PRO A 174 -8.59 -1.35 -16.35
N TYR A 175 -9.47 -1.28 -15.35
CA TYR A 175 -9.84 -0.05 -14.65
C TYR A 175 -9.40 -0.08 -13.19
N ILE A 176 -8.98 1.09 -12.73
CA ILE A 176 -8.80 1.44 -11.31
C ILE A 176 -9.78 2.58 -11.03
N TYR A 177 -10.57 2.44 -9.97
CA TYR A 177 -11.51 3.48 -9.54
C TYR A 177 -10.87 4.24 -8.39
N THR A 178 -10.76 5.57 -8.51
CA THR A 178 -10.21 6.43 -7.45
C THR A 178 -11.22 7.52 -7.07
N GLU A 179 -11.47 7.64 -5.77
CA GLU A 179 -12.38 8.60 -5.16
C GLU A 179 -11.61 9.50 -4.20
N TYR A 180 -11.93 10.79 -4.18
CA TYR A 180 -11.09 11.82 -3.57
C TYR A 180 -11.74 12.54 -2.37
N GLY A 181 -13.02 12.28 -2.09
CA GLY A 181 -13.74 12.93 -0.99
C GLY A 181 -13.69 14.45 -1.10
N ASP A 182 -13.10 15.09 -0.08
CA ASP A 182 -12.96 16.56 0.01
C ASP A 182 -11.75 17.11 -0.77
N THR A 183 -10.85 16.25 -1.24
CA THR A 183 -9.68 16.61 -2.06
C THR A 183 -10.16 17.16 -3.41
N LYS A 184 -9.72 18.37 -3.79
CA LYS A 184 -10.22 19.07 -5.00
C LYS A 184 -9.31 18.94 -6.20
N SER A 185 -8.01 18.76 -5.95
CA SER A 185 -6.99 18.69 -7.00
C SER A 185 -6.21 17.39 -6.91
N VAL A 186 -5.89 16.85 -8.08
CA VAL A 186 -5.04 15.67 -8.22
C VAL A 186 -3.95 15.97 -9.25
N TYR A 187 -2.75 15.49 -8.98
CA TYR A 187 -1.61 15.64 -9.86
C TYR A 187 -1.30 14.29 -10.49
N ILE A 188 -1.35 14.24 -11.82
CA ILE A 188 -0.81 13.12 -12.58
C ILE A 188 0.61 13.52 -13.00
N SER A 189 1.60 12.73 -12.59
CA SER A 189 3.00 13.04 -12.87
C SER A 189 3.76 11.83 -13.37
N SER A 190 4.59 12.06 -14.39
CA SER A 190 5.54 11.10 -14.91
C SER A 190 6.60 11.81 -15.74
N SER A 191 7.83 11.31 -15.71
CA SER A 191 8.92 11.76 -16.58
C SER A 191 8.90 11.10 -17.96
N ALA A 192 8.02 10.12 -18.17
CA ALA A 192 7.93 9.29 -19.37
C ALA A 192 6.72 9.62 -20.25
N ILE A 193 5.92 10.64 -19.90
CA ILE A 193 4.81 11.10 -20.75
C ILE A 193 5.38 11.71 -22.02
N THR A 194 5.02 11.15 -23.16
CA THR A 194 5.43 11.62 -24.50
C THR A 194 4.35 12.41 -25.21
N SER A 195 3.08 12.11 -24.95
CA SER A 195 1.94 12.86 -25.49
C SER A 195 0.72 12.79 -24.56
N ILE A 196 -0.14 13.80 -24.64
CA ILE A 196 -1.45 13.85 -23.98
C ILE A 196 -2.49 14.11 -25.08
N PHE A 197 -3.55 13.30 -25.14
CA PHE A 197 -4.52 13.33 -26.24
C PHE A 197 -5.98 13.28 -25.78
N ASP A 198 -6.90 13.79 -26.60
CA ASP A 198 -8.35 13.72 -26.38
C ASP A 198 -8.94 12.37 -26.84
N GLY A 199 -10.25 12.15 -26.65
CA GLY A 199 -10.93 10.92 -27.10
C GLY A 199 -10.96 10.68 -28.61
N ASN A 200 -10.58 11.67 -29.42
CA ASN A 200 -10.44 11.54 -30.87
C ASN A 200 -8.97 11.29 -31.29
N GLY A 201 -8.04 11.26 -30.34
CA GLY A 201 -6.61 11.10 -30.59
C GLY A 201 -5.89 12.40 -30.99
N ASN A 202 -6.51 13.56 -30.82
CA ASN A 202 -5.82 14.83 -31.05
C ASN A 202 -4.95 15.18 -29.86
N GLU A 203 -3.72 15.60 -30.12
CA GLU A 203 -2.81 16.08 -29.07
C GLU A 203 -3.35 17.37 -28.41
N ILE A 204 -3.29 17.40 -27.10
CA ILE A 204 -3.78 18.47 -26.21
C ILE A 204 -2.69 18.81 -25.19
N LEU A 205 -2.79 19.97 -24.55
CA LEU A 205 -1.84 20.41 -23.51
C LEU A 205 -0.36 20.43 -23.96
N ALA A 206 -0.11 20.72 -25.24
CA ALA A 206 1.22 20.67 -25.85
C ALA A 206 2.19 21.74 -25.32
N LYS A 207 1.69 22.82 -24.70
CA LYS A 207 2.52 23.87 -24.11
C LYS A 207 2.43 23.86 -22.60
N ASN A 208 3.53 24.25 -21.97
CA ASN A 208 3.56 24.44 -20.53
C ASN A 208 2.49 25.47 -20.10
N LEU A 209 1.76 25.17 -19.04
CA LEU A 209 0.63 25.95 -18.49
C LEU A 209 -0.63 25.98 -19.37
N ASP A 210 -0.71 25.14 -20.42
CA ASP A 210 -1.98 24.93 -21.10
C ASP A 210 -3.02 24.37 -20.13
N SER A 211 -4.28 24.75 -20.36
CA SER A 211 -5.41 24.28 -19.57
C SER A 211 -6.57 23.93 -20.49
N MET A 212 -7.38 22.99 -20.06
CA MET A 212 -8.57 22.58 -20.78
C MET A 212 -9.66 22.10 -19.83
N LYS A 213 -10.87 21.96 -20.35
CA LYS A 213 -11.99 21.33 -19.67
C LYS A 213 -12.45 20.14 -20.49
N ALA A 214 -12.29 18.94 -19.95
CA ALA A 214 -12.72 17.68 -20.54
C ALA A 214 -13.10 16.70 -19.43
N ASP A 215 -13.80 15.63 -19.81
CA ASP A 215 -14.18 14.50 -18.96
C ASP A 215 -13.19 13.33 -19.04
N HIS A 216 -12.35 13.29 -20.08
CA HIS A 216 -11.28 12.30 -20.22
C HIS A 216 -10.07 12.88 -20.95
N ILE A 217 -8.90 12.30 -20.66
CA ILE A 217 -7.63 12.52 -21.36
C ILE A 217 -6.95 11.16 -21.53
N GLY A 218 -6.17 11.01 -22.58
CA GLY A 218 -5.25 9.90 -22.80
C GLY A 218 -3.81 10.34 -22.51
N LEU A 219 -3.00 9.40 -22.02
CA LEU A 219 -1.57 9.59 -21.81
C LEU A 219 -0.82 8.55 -22.64
N GLU A 220 0.11 8.99 -23.46
CA GLU A 220 1.11 8.12 -24.06
C GLU A 220 2.38 8.19 -23.21
N ILE A 221 2.88 7.02 -22.82
CA ILE A 221 4.02 6.88 -21.91
C ILE A 221 5.05 5.98 -22.56
N THR A 222 6.31 6.41 -22.56
CA THR A 222 7.43 5.65 -23.10
C THR A 222 8.62 5.69 -22.14
N ASP A 223 8.90 4.58 -21.48
CA ASP A 223 9.99 4.38 -20.52
C ASP A 223 10.95 3.27 -20.98
N SER A 224 11.84 2.81 -20.10
CA SER A 224 12.79 1.75 -20.48
C SER A 224 12.18 0.36 -20.52
N ASP A 225 11.08 0.14 -19.79
CA ASP A 225 10.35 -1.13 -19.69
C ASP A 225 9.43 -1.35 -20.91
N ASN A 226 8.99 -0.28 -21.58
CA ASN A 226 8.08 -0.34 -22.74
C ASN A 226 8.67 0.15 -24.08
N LYS A 227 9.92 0.62 -24.11
CA LYS A 227 10.66 0.90 -25.35
C LYS A 227 10.89 -0.39 -26.13
N ARG A 228 10.18 -0.55 -27.25
CA ARG A 228 10.51 -1.52 -28.30
C ARG A 228 11.29 -0.87 -29.43
#